data_AF-A0A962WGN3-F1
#
_entry.id   AF-A0A962WGN3-F1
#
_cell.length_a   1.000
_cell.length_b   1.000
_cell.length_c   1.000
_cell.angle_alpha   90.00
_cell.angle_beta   90.00
_cell.angle_gamma   90.00
#
_symmetry.space_group_name_H-M   'P 1'
#
loop_
_entity.id
_entity.type
_entity.pdbx_description
1 polymer ?
#
loop_
_entity_poly.entity_id
_entity_poly.type
_entity_poly.pdbx_seq_one_letter_code
_entity_poly.pdbx_strand_id
1 'polypeptide(L)'
;MDRDKLERLRARYADASFLDVQDPYLREVVQTTRDAKGRRRAPFSGIATFLDAPAADGFQGLDVALVGVPMDLGVSNRSGARLGPRAIRQIERIGPYNHQSRLAPITRLKFADVGDCPVSRYSLDESLRDIEDYFTALVDAGVRPLSAGGDHSISYPILKAVGRERP
;
A
#
# COMPACT_ATOMS: atom_id res chain seq x y z
N MET A 1 -43.86 -6.63 -17.90
CA MET A 1 -42.91 -6.01 -16.95
C MET A 1 -43.67 -5.79 -15.64
N ASP A 2 -43.21 -6.38 -14.54
CA ASP A 2 -43.87 -6.31 -13.22
C ASP A 2 -43.82 -4.87 -12.67
N ARG A 3 -44.98 -4.21 -12.55
CA ARG A 3 -45.12 -2.81 -12.10
C ARG A 3 -44.70 -2.64 -10.64
N ASP A 4 -45.04 -3.58 -9.78
CA ASP A 4 -44.71 -3.55 -8.36
C ASP A 4 -43.20 -3.70 -8.16
N LYS A 5 -42.54 -4.54 -8.98
CA LYS A 5 -41.08 -4.61 -9.02
C LYS A 5 -40.47 -3.28 -9.46
N LEU A 6 -41.02 -2.60 -10.46
CA LEU A 6 -40.50 -1.32 -10.91
C LEU A 6 -40.64 -0.23 -9.83
N GLU A 7 -41.78 -0.14 -9.18
CA GLU A 7 -42.02 0.83 -8.09
C GLU A 7 -41.09 0.59 -6.91
N ARG A 8 -40.90 -0.67 -6.49
CA ARG A 8 -39.92 -1.03 -5.45
C ARG A 8 -38.50 -0.62 -5.82
N LEU A 9 -38.09 -0.83 -7.08
CA LEU A 9 -36.75 -0.43 -7.54
C LEU A 9 -36.60 1.09 -7.58
N ARG A 10 -37.61 1.82 -8.04
CA ARG A 10 -37.59 3.29 -8.04
C ARG A 10 -37.52 3.85 -6.62
N ALA A 11 -38.37 3.39 -5.70
CA ALA A 11 -38.32 3.81 -4.31
C ALA A 11 -36.97 3.49 -3.65
N ARG A 12 -36.32 2.40 -4.07
CA ARG A 12 -35.01 1.98 -3.54
C ARG A 12 -33.82 2.78 -4.09
N TYR A 13 -33.86 3.17 -5.37
CA TYR A 13 -32.68 3.70 -6.08
C TYR A 13 -32.82 5.14 -6.57
N ALA A 14 -33.97 5.80 -6.40
CA ALA A 14 -34.19 7.18 -6.87
C ALA A 14 -33.13 8.17 -6.35
N ASP A 15 -32.73 8.02 -5.08
CA ASP A 15 -31.77 8.90 -4.42
C ASP A 15 -30.49 8.15 -3.99
N ALA A 16 -30.31 6.91 -4.44
CA ALA A 16 -29.18 6.09 -4.02
C ALA A 16 -27.88 6.57 -4.66
N SER A 17 -26.84 6.74 -3.84
CA SER A 17 -25.48 6.95 -4.29
C SER A 17 -24.83 5.64 -4.73
N PHE A 18 -23.83 5.72 -5.60
CA PHE A 18 -22.97 4.58 -5.90
C PHE A 18 -22.26 4.00 -4.66
N LEU A 19 -22.20 4.77 -3.57
CA LEU A 19 -21.65 4.35 -2.27
C LEU A 19 -22.68 3.65 -1.36
N ASP A 20 -23.95 3.54 -1.78
CA ASP A 20 -25.01 2.93 -0.98
C ASP A 20 -25.12 1.43 -1.28
N VAL A 21 -24.08 0.71 -0.85
CA VAL A 21 -23.93 -0.71 -1.12
C VAL A 21 -24.76 -1.56 -0.15
N GLN A 22 -25.55 -2.48 -0.72
CA GLN A 22 -26.43 -3.35 0.04
C GLN A 22 -25.75 -4.63 0.52
N ASP A 23 -24.75 -5.10 -0.21
CA ASP A 23 -23.95 -6.25 0.18
C ASP A 23 -23.22 -5.95 1.51
N PRO A 24 -23.48 -6.72 2.59
CA PRO A 24 -22.92 -6.44 3.91
C PRO A 24 -21.40 -6.48 3.93
N TYR A 25 -20.79 -7.33 3.11
CA TYR A 25 -19.35 -7.50 3.03
C TYR A 25 -18.71 -6.28 2.34
N LEU A 26 -19.28 -5.83 1.21
CA LEU A 26 -18.77 -4.66 0.50
C LEU A 26 -19.06 -3.35 1.24
N ARG A 27 -20.09 -3.31 2.10
CA ARG A 27 -20.42 -2.13 2.89
C ARG A 27 -19.29 -1.71 3.82
N GLU A 28 -18.63 -2.67 4.47
CA GLU A 28 -17.45 -2.41 5.33
C GLU A 28 -16.34 -1.73 4.52
N VAL A 29 -16.02 -2.28 3.34
CA VAL A 29 -14.99 -1.75 2.45
C VAL A 29 -15.33 -0.35 1.92
N VAL A 30 -16.60 -0.09 1.60
CA VAL A 30 -17.03 1.22 1.12
C VAL A 30 -16.94 2.26 2.24
N GLN A 31 -17.27 1.89 3.48
CA GLN A 31 -17.16 2.79 4.63
C GLN A 31 -15.71 3.26 4.85
N THR A 32 -14.70 2.41 4.67
CA THR A 32 -13.30 2.81 4.81
C THR A 32 -12.81 3.76 3.72
N THR A 33 -13.56 3.93 2.63
CA THR A 33 -13.19 4.84 1.53
C THR A 33 -13.86 6.22 1.63
N ARG A 34 -14.75 6.42 2.60
CA ARG A 34 -15.43 7.69 2.83
C ARG A 34 -14.58 8.59 3.73
N ASP A 35 -14.50 9.87 3.38
CA ASP A 35 -13.91 10.91 4.22
C ASP A 35 -14.84 11.34 5.36
N ALA A 36 -14.37 12.25 6.22
CA ALA A 36 -15.15 12.77 7.35
C ALA A 36 -16.47 13.48 6.93
N LYS A 37 -16.60 13.87 5.66
CA LYS A 37 -17.81 14.49 5.09
C LYS A 37 -18.66 13.48 4.31
N GLY A 38 -18.35 12.19 4.39
CA GLY A 38 -19.05 11.10 3.73
C GLY A 38 -18.79 10.97 2.23
N ARG A 39 -17.84 11.73 1.69
CA ARG A 39 -17.47 11.75 0.26
C ARG A 39 -16.36 10.74 0.00
N ARG A 40 -16.30 10.21 -1.22
CA ARG A 40 -15.14 9.42 -1.65
C ARG A 40 -14.13 10.35 -2.30
N ARG A 41 -12.88 10.32 -1.85
CA ARG A 41 -11.77 11.06 -2.47
C ARG A 41 -11.63 10.63 -3.93
N ALA A 42 -11.41 11.59 -4.83
CA ALA A 42 -11.08 11.27 -6.22
C ALA A 42 -9.72 10.54 -6.23
N PRO A 43 -9.57 9.43 -6.97
CA PRO A 43 -8.31 8.67 -6.98
C PRO A 43 -7.09 9.56 -7.23
N PHE A 44 -7.17 10.43 -8.25
CA PHE A 44 -6.12 11.34 -8.69
C PHE A 44 -5.83 12.54 -7.78
N SER A 45 -6.25 12.50 -6.51
CA SER A 45 -6.14 13.63 -5.59
C SER A 45 -5.58 13.21 -4.23
N GLY A 46 -4.81 14.12 -3.62
CA GLY A 46 -4.17 13.91 -2.33
C GLY A 46 -2.65 13.77 -2.43
N ILE A 47 -2.02 13.41 -1.31
CA ILE A 47 -0.60 13.09 -1.26
C ILE A 47 -0.42 11.68 -1.86
N ALA A 48 0.48 11.54 -2.82
CA ALA A 48 0.77 10.27 -3.47
C ALA A 48 1.59 9.36 -2.54
N THR A 49 0.91 8.39 -1.91
CA THR A 49 1.50 7.32 -1.08
C THR A 49 1.24 5.98 -1.73
N PHE A 50 1.95 4.93 -1.30
CA PHE A 50 1.69 3.57 -1.78
C PHE A 50 0.24 3.18 -1.51
N LEU A 51 -0.49 2.82 -2.57
CA LEU A 51 -1.87 2.34 -2.50
C LEU A 51 -2.85 3.32 -1.83
N ASP A 52 -2.55 4.63 -1.84
CA ASP A 52 -3.30 5.65 -1.10
C ASP A 52 -3.33 5.44 0.43
N ALA A 53 -2.34 4.71 0.97
CA ALA A 53 -2.25 4.43 2.40
C ALA A 53 -2.03 5.72 3.22
N PRO A 54 -2.42 5.73 4.51
CA PRO A 54 -1.99 6.77 5.44
C PRO A 54 -0.46 6.90 5.42
N ALA A 55 0.06 8.13 5.48
CA ALA A 55 1.48 8.37 5.71
C ALA A 55 1.78 8.30 7.22
N ALA A 56 2.94 7.75 7.59
CA ALA A 56 3.41 7.72 8.97
C ALA A 56 4.92 7.97 9.04
N ASP A 57 5.37 8.70 10.05
CA ASP A 57 6.81 9.02 10.28
C ASP A 57 7.57 7.87 11.00
N GLY A 58 7.04 6.65 10.93
CA GLY A 58 7.59 5.47 11.60
C GLY A 58 6.70 4.24 11.45
N PHE A 59 7.19 3.09 11.89
CA PHE A 59 6.51 1.79 11.72
C PHE A 59 5.90 1.23 13.02
N GLN A 60 6.06 1.91 14.15
CA GLN A 60 5.59 1.42 15.45
C GLN A 60 4.07 1.23 15.48
N GLY A 61 3.63 0.04 15.91
CA GLY A 61 2.21 -0.30 16.03
C GLY A 61 1.50 -0.63 14.71
N LEU A 62 2.24 -0.70 13.60
CA LEU A 62 1.72 -1.19 12.32
C LEU A 62 1.82 -2.72 12.24
N ASP A 63 0.87 -3.34 11.55
CA ASP A 63 0.95 -4.75 11.17
C ASP A 63 1.80 -4.95 9.90
N VAL A 64 1.81 -3.94 9.02
CA VAL A 64 2.55 -3.90 7.75
C VAL A 64 3.05 -2.48 7.49
N ALA A 65 4.32 -2.34 7.11
CA ALA A 65 4.89 -1.07 6.66
C ALA A 65 5.14 -1.12 5.15
N LEU A 66 4.62 -0.13 4.41
CA LEU A 66 4.90 0.04 2.99
C LEU A 66 6.16 0.89 2.85
N VAL A 67 7.23 0.32 2.30
CA VAL A 67 8.57 0.94 2.30
C VAL A 67 9.08 1.11 0.87
N GLY A 68 9.51 2.31 0.51
CA GLY A 68 10.22 2.52 -0.74
C GLY A 68 11.71 2.20 -0.60
N VAL A 69 12.35 1.58 -1.58
CA VAL A 69 13.82 1.37 -1.56
C VAL A 69 14.47 1.95 -2.83
N PRO A 70 14.86 3.23 -2.84
CA PRO A 70 15.29 3.93 -4.06
C PRO A 70 16.75 3.66 -4.44
N MET A 71 17.11 2.41 -4.73
CA MET A 71 18.48 1.99 -5.05
C MET A 71 18.60 1.32 -6.42
N ASP A 72 19.62 1.66 -7.21
CA ASP A 72 19.93 0.97 -8.47
C ASP A 72 21.44 0.87 -8.79
N LEU A 73 22.28 0.84 -7.75
CA LEU A 73 23.74 0.74 -7.87
C LEU A 73 24.21 -0.67 -8.29
N GLY A 74 23.37 -1.70 -8.14
CA GLY A 74 23.63 -3.08 -8.56
C GLY A 74 23.23 -3.37 -10.01
N VAL A 75 22.70 -2.38 -10.74
CA VAL A 75 22.29 -2.54 -12.15
C VAL A 75 23.50 -2.73 -13.08
N SER A 76 23.42 -3.72 -13.97
CA SER A 76 24.46 -4.04 -14.95
C SER A 76 24.28 -3.39 -16.33
N ASN A 77 23.10 -2.83 -16.65
CA ASN A 77 22.79 -2.32 -18.00
C ASN A 77 22.08 -0.95 -17.97
N ARG A 78 20.78 -0.92 -17.62
CA ARG A 78 19.97 0.31 -17.68
C ARG A 78 19.51 0.74 -16.30
N SER A 79 20.12 1.79 -15.76
CA SER A 79 19.73 2.41 -14.49
C SER A 79 18.38 3.14 -14.61
N GLY A 80 17.82 3.53 -13.46
CA GLY A 80 16.54 4.23 -13.35
C GLY A 80 15.61 3.65 -12.29
N ALA A 81 15.88 2.42 -11.82
CA ALA A 81 15.04 1.74 -10.82
C ALA A 81 15.02 2.48 -9.47
N ARG A 82 16.00 3.35 -9.18
CA ARG A 82 15.98 4.23 -7.99
C ARG A 82 14.76 5.17 -7.96
N LEU A 83 14.17 5.47 -9.12
CA LEU A 83 12.94 6.29 -9.22
C LEU A 83 11.65 5.46 -9.12
N GLY A 84 11.77 4.13 -9.10
CA GLY A 84 10.67 3.16 -9.04
C GLY A 84 9.70 3.38 -7.88
N PRO A 85 10.15 3.55 -6.62
CA PRO A 85 9.25 3.79 -5.49
C PRO A 85 8.31 4.98 -5.74
N ARG A 86 8.87 6.11 -6.20
CA ARG A 86 8.10 7.32 -6.51
C ARG A 86 7.14 7.10 -7.68
N ALA A 87 7.57 6.39 -8.72
CA ALA A 87 6.70 6.09 -9.86
C ALA A 87 5.51 5.22 -9.44
N ILE A 88 5.72 4.21 -8.58
CA ILE A 88 4.66 3.33 -8.09
C ILE A 88 3.66 4.10 -7.21
N ARG A 89 4.12 5.02 -6.35
CA ARG A 89 3.23 5.88 -5.55
C ARG A 89 2.30 6.76 -6.39
N GLN A 90 2.69 7.09 -7.63
CA GLN A 90 1.89 7.86 -8.57
C GLN A 90 0.89 7.00 -9.35
N ILE A 91 0.95 5.67 -9.23
CA ILE A 91 0.01 4.79 -9.92
C ILE A 91 -1.33 4.82 -9.20
N GLU A 92 -2.32 5.35 -9.91
CA GLU A 92 -3.71 5.38 -9.47
C GLU A 92 -4.30 3.98 -9.30
N ARG A 93 -4.99 3.78 -8.18
CA ARG A 93 -5.68 2.52 -7.88
C ARG A 93 -7.19 2.68 -7.89
N ILE A 94 -7.87 1.76 -8.57
CA ILE A 94 -9.33 1.61 -8.43
C ILE A 94 -9.63 0.63 -7.29
N GLY A 95 -9.91 1.19 -6.11
CA GLY A 95 -10.61 0.52 -5.00
C GLY A 95 -9.77 -0.50 -4.19
N PRO A 96 -10.00 -0.60 -2.87
CA PRO A 96 -9.17 -1.40 -1.97
C PRO A 96 -9.42 -2.93 -2.01
N TYR A 97 -10.29 -3.41 -2.90
CA TYR A 97 -10.85 -4.76 -2.86
C TYR A 97 -10.30 -5.71 -3.93
N ASN A 98 -9.99 -6.95 -3.54
CA ASN A 98 -9.70 -8.05 -4.46
C ASN A 98 -10.92 -8.99 -4.57
N HIS A 99 -11.45 -9.16 -5.78
CA HIS A 99 -12.68 -9.93 -6.02
C HIS A 99 -12.52 -11.44 -5.87
N GLN A 100 -11.32 -11.98 -6.12
CA GLN A 100 -11.06 -13.42 -6.07
C GLN A 100 -10.88 -13.88 -4.63
N SER A 101 -10.04 -13.20 -3.85
CA SER A 101 -9.83 -13.54 -2.43
C SER A 101 -10.93 -13.02 -1.52
N ARG A 102 -11.80 -12.12 -2.03
CA ARG A 102 -12.79 -11.39 -1.25
C ARG A 102 -12.16 -10.74 -0.03
N LEU A 103 -11.10 -9.96 -0.24
CA LEU A 103 -10.39 -9.26 0.82
C LEU A 103 -10.11 -7.81 0.44
N ALA A 104 -10.21 -6.93 1.45
CA ALA A 104 -9.71 -5.58 1.42
C ALA A 104 -8.73 -5.41 2.59
N PRO A 105 -7.41 -5.32 2.37
CA PRO A 105 -6.43 -5.23 3.46
C PRO A 105 -6.70 -4.09 4.45
N ILE A 106 -7.27 -2.98 3.96
CA ILE A 106 -7.60 -1.78 4.76
C ILE A 106 -8.61 -2.04 5.89
N THR A 107 -9.41 -3.11 5.80
CA THR A 107 -10.36 -3.47 6.86
C THR A 107 -9.76 -4.43 7.88
N ARG A 108 -8.56 -4.96 7.65
CA ARG A 108 -7.97 -6.07 8.44
C ARG A 108 -6.63 -5.78 9.06
N LEU A 109 -5.87 -4.83 8.51
CA LEU A 109 -4.49 -4.56 8.89
C LEU A 109 -4.29 -3.07 9.14
N LYS A 110 -3.52 -2.73 10.16
CA LYS A 110 -2.93 -1.41 10.34
C LYS A 110 -1.71 -1.32 9.45
N PHE A 111 -1.78 -0.52 8.40
CA PHE A 111 -0.63 -0.26 7.53
C PHE A 111 -0.55 1.20 7.14
N ALA A 112 0.67 1.62 6.83
CA ALA A 112 0.98 2.98 6.40
C ALA A 112 2.14 2.94 5.40
N ASP A 113 2.21 3.96 4.55
CA ASP A 113 3.43 4.32 3.83
C ASP A 113 4.36 5.04 4.81
N VAL A 114 5.52 4.42 5.07
CA VAL A 114 6.52 4.93 6.02
C VAL A 114 7.67 5.65 5.30
N GLY A 115 7.46 6.01 4.03
CA GLY A 115 8.46 6.67 3.22
C GLY A 115 9.48 5.70 2.65
N ASP A 116 10.72 6.17 2.52
CA ASP A 116 11.80 5.45 1.85
C ASP A 116 12.86 5.01 2.87
N CYS A 117 13.37 3.79 2.67
CA CYS A 117 14.58 3.31 3.32
C CYS A 117 15.75 4.24 2.93
N PRO A 118 16.54 4.72 3.90
CA PRO A 118 17.77 5.46 3.59
C PRO A 118 18.74 4.53 2.85
N VAL A 119 19.45 5.10 1.88
CA VAL A 119 20.46 4.39 1.10
C VAL A 119 21.64 5.33 0.80
N SER A 120 22.86 4.82 0.92
CA SER A 120 24.05 5.49 0.38
C SER A 120 23.90 5.72 -1.13
N ARG A 121 24.44 6.85 -1.62
CA ARG A 121 24.32 7.22 -3.04
C ARG A 121 25.47 6.74 -3.90
N TYR A 122 26.58 6.38 -3.26
CA TYR A 122 27.88 6.21 -3.93
C TYR A 122 28.54 4.86 -3.64
N SER A 123 28.08 4.13 -2.62
CA SER A 123 28.63 2.83 -2.24
C SER A 123 27.52 1.79 -2.21
N LEU A 124 27.67 0.75 -3.03
CA LEU A 124 26.75 -0.38 -3.04
C LEU A 124 26.81 -1.11 -1.69
N ASP A 125 28.01 -1.40 -1.19
CA ASP A 125 28.20 -2.08 0.10
C ASP A 125 27.55 -1.33 1.28
N GLU A 126 27.69 0.00 1.34
CA GLU A 126 27.02 0.81 2.36
C GLU A 126 25.50 0.76 2.18
N SER A 127 25.01 0.91 0.94
CA SER A 127 23.57 0.85 0.66
C SER A 127 22.95 -0.47 1.09
N LEU A 128 23.64 -1.59 0.85
CA LEU A 128 23.16 -2.91 1.28
C LEU A 128 23.11 -3.02 2.82
N ARG A 129 24.07 -2.43 3.53
CA ARG A 129 24.06 -2.37 5.01
C ARG A 129 22.94 -1.47 5.52
N ASP A 130 22.76 -0.29 4.95
CA ASP A 130 21.69 0.64 5.32
C ASP A 130 20.30 -0.03 5.19
N ILE A 131 20.10 -0.78 4.10
CA ILE A 131 18.87 -1.55 3.87
C ILE A 131 18.74 -2.67 4.92
N GLU A 132 19.78 -3.44 5.18
CA GLU A 132 19.73 -4.52 6.17
C GLU A 132 19.39 -3.99 7.57
N ASP A 133 20.03 -2.90 7.99
CA ASP A 133 19.81 -2.27 9.29
C ASP A 133 18.39 -1.70 9.43
N TYR A 134 17.90 -1.02 8.39
CA TYR A 134 16.54 -0.46 8.38
C TYR A 134 15.48 -1.56 8.50
N PHE A 135 15.59 -2.62 7.69
CA PHE A 135 14.62 -3.72 7.70
C PHE A 135 14.78 -4.58 8.96
N THR A 136 15.97 -4.66 9.54
CA THR A 136 16.19 -5.31 10.84
C THR A 136 15.41 -4.58 11.93
N ALA A 137 15.54 -3.26 12.04
CA ALA A 137 14.80 -2.46 13.02
C ALA A 137 13.27 -2.55 12.84
N LEU A 138 12.81 -2.61 11.59
CA LEU A 138 11.40 -2.79 11.25
C LEU A 138 10.87 -4.15 11.70
N VAL A 139 11.60 -5.22 11.41
CA VAL A 139 11.23 -6.60 11.80
C VAL A 139 11.31 -6.77 13.32
N ASP A 140 12.32 -6.20 13.98
CA ASP A 140 12.46 -6.21 15.45
C ASP A 140 11.29 -5.50 16.15
N ALA A 141 10.65 -4.54 15.48
CA ALA A 141 9.41 -3.92 15.97
C ALA A 141 8.15 -4.78 15.76
N GLY A 142 8.29 -6.01 15.24
CA GLY A 142 7.18 -6.93 14.96
C GLY A 142 6.38 -6.58 13.71
N VAL A 143 6.89 -5.70 12.86
CA VAL A 143 6.20 -5.19 11.68
C VAL A 143 6.59 -6.02 10.46
N ARG A 144 5.64 -6.28 9.55
CA ARG A 144 5.95 -6.97 8.28
C ARG A 144 6.29 -5.95 7.19
N PRO A 145 7.44 -6.08 6.50
CA PRO A 145 7.75 -5.20 5.40
C PRO A 145 6.97 -5.57 4.14
N LEU A 146 6.44 -4.56 3.44
CA LEU A 146 6.06 -4.65 2.03
C LEU A 146 6.82 -3.56 1.27
N SER A 147 7.92 -3.97 0.64
CA SER A 147 8.86 -3.05 -0.01
C SER A 147 8.60 -2.92 -1.51
N ALA A 148 8.72 -1.70 -2.02
CA ALA A 148 8.70 -1.41 -3.46
C ALA A 148 9.92 -0.55 -3.78
N GLY A 149 10.82 -1.05 -4.62
CA GLY A 149 12.08 -0.36 -4.82
C GLY A 149 13.06 -1.20 -5.60
N GLY A 150 14.20 -0.60 -5.84
CA GLY A 150 14.79 -0.54 -7.16
C GLY A 150 15.35 -1.86 -7.67
N ASP A 151 16.63 -1.89 -8.01
CA ASP A 151 17.15 -3.09 -8.64
C ASP A 151 17.11 -4.30 -7.68
N HIS A 152 17.19 -5.51 -8.23
CA HIS A 152 16.98 -6.73 -7.46
C HIS A 152 18.03 -6.96 -6.34
N SER A 153 19.13 -6.21 -6.32
CA SER A 153 20.11 -6.32 -5.23
C SER A 153 19.55 -5.85 -3.88
N ILE A 154 18.46 -5.07 -3.85
CA ILE A 154 17.77 -4.72 -2.58
C ILE A 154 17.19 -5.95 -1.87
N SER A 155 16.84 -7.01 -2.61
CA SER A 155 16.15 -8.17 -2.02
C SER A 155 17.05 -8.94 -1.07
N TYR A 156 18.36 -8.96 -1.33
CA TYR A 156 19.34 -9.66 -0.49
C TYR A 156 19.36 -9.15 0.96
N PRO A 157 19.64 -7.86 1.24
CA PRO A 157 19.65 -7.34 2.61
C PRO A 157 18.27 -7.39 3.28
N ILE A 158 17.17 -7.23 2.54
CA ILE A 158 15.81 -7.39 3.08
C ILE A 158 15.59 -8.83 3.55
N LEU A 159 15.95 -9.83 2.74
CA LEU A 159 15.82 -11.24 3.10
C LEU A 159 16.74 -11.62 4.26
N LYS A 160 17.94 -11.04 4.35
CA LYS A 160 18.81 -11.22 5.53
C LYS A 160 18.14 -10.75 6.82
N ALA A 161 17.52 -9.57 6.80
CA ALA A 161 16.81 -9.05 7.95
C ALA A 161 15.59 -9.91 8.33
N VAL A 162 14.72 -10.24 7.37
CA VAL A 162 13.50 -11.03 7.60
C VAL A 162 13.82 -12.48 8.00
N GLY A 163 14.84 -13.07 7.38
CA GLY A 163 15.27 -14.45 7.56
C GLY A 163 16.27 -14.65 8.70
N ARG A 164 16.67 -13.60 9.44
CA ARG A 164 17.76 -13.64 10.42
C ARG A 164 17.68 -14.81 11.42
N GLU A 165 16.47 -15.21 11.79
CA GLU A 165 16.22 -16.23 12.82
C GLU A 165 15.98 -17.64 12.26
N ARG A 166 16.01 -17.84 10.94
CA ARG A 166 15.69 -19.13 10.31
C ARG A 166 16.66 -19.47 9.17
N PRO A 167 16.98 -20.76 8.94
CA PRO A 167 17.82 -21.19 7.82
C PRO A 167 17.21 -20.88 6.45
#